data_AF-A0ABD0PCU4-F1
#
_entry.id   AF-A0ABD0PCU4-F1
#
_cell.length_a   1.000
_cell.length_b   1.000
_cell.length_c   1.000
_cell.angle_alpha   90.00
_cell.angle_beta   90.00
_cell.angle_gamma   90.00
#
_symmetry.space_group_name_H-M   'P 1'
#
loop_
_entity.id
_entity.type
_entity.pdbx_description
1 polymer ?
#
loop_
_entity_poly.entity_id
_entity_poly.type
_entity_poly.pdbx_seq_one_letter_code
_entity_poly.pdbx_strand_id
1 'polypeptide(L)'
;VIFVLSRSFVNSDWCNYELYFAQQRAIGKTFSDVILIVKEPIDPTSLPSKFCKLKRMLNTKTYLEWPQQPTEQSFFWVQLRSVLGKPNNIKERTASQHSRLSSVRSASLIELPQDQNSAEIKGTEEDGHQ
;
A
#
# COMPACT_ATOMS: atom_id res chain seq x y z
N VAL A 1 2.70 -9.74 -3.06
CA VAL A 1 2.03 -10.60 -2.05
C VAL A 1 2.09 -12.04 -2.53
N ILE A 2 2.41 -12.99 -1.64
CA ILE A 2 2.44 -14.42 -1.99
C ILE A 2 1.30 -15.13 -1.26
N PHE A 3 0.53 -15.94 -1.99
CA PHE A 3 -0.49 -16.83 -1.43
C PHE A 3 -0.06 -18.28 -1.61
N VAL A 4 -0.11 -19.03 -0.52
CA VAL A 4 0.11 -20.49 -0.54
C VAL A 4 -1.26 -21.16 -0.45
N LEU A 5 -1.75 -21.62 -1.59
CA LEU A 5 -3.03 -22.31 -1.70
C LEU A 5 -2.92 -23.75 -1.23
N SER A 6 -3.80 -24.09 -0.30
CA SER A 6 -4.16 -25.45 0.08
C SER A 6 -5.68 -25.57 0.07
N ARG A 7 -6.21 -26.78 0.09
CA ARG A 7 -7.67 -26.99 0.20
C ARG A 7 -8.25 -26.30 1.44
N SER A 8 -7.56 -26.35 2.57
CA SER A 8 -7.98 -25.67 3.80
C SER A 8 -8.01 -24.16 3.62
N PHE A 9 -6.95 -23.55 3.09
CA PHE A 9 -6.87 -22.10 2.88
C PHE A 9 -7.97 -21.57 1.95
N VAL A 10 -8.28 -22.33 0.90
CA VAL A 10 -9.38 -22.00 -0.03
C VAL A 10 -10.73 -22.03 0.67
N ASN A 11 -10.94 -22.97 1.60
CA ASN A 11 -12.22 -23.12 2.30
C ASN A 11 -12.38 -22.16 3.49
N SER A 12 -11.29 -21.77 4.16
CA SER A 12 -11.33 -20.88 5.34
C SER A 12 -11.13 -19.40 5.00
N ASP A 13 -10.04 -19.09 4.31
CA ASP A 13 -9.53 -17.72 4.28
C ASP A 13 -9.79 -17.01 2.94
N TRP A 14 -9.84 -17.77 1.85
CA TRP A 14 -9.91 -17.20 0.51
C TRP A 14 -11.12 -16.30 0.29
N CYS A 15 -12.27 -16.60 0.92
CA CYS A 15 -13.47 -15.78 0.79
C CYS A 15 -13.23 -14.31 1.18
N ASN A 16 -12.41 -14.08 2.20
CA ASN A 16 -12.07 -12.71 2.64
C ASN A 16 -11.21 -11.99 1.59
N TYR A 17 -10.26 -12.70 0.97
CA TYR A 17 -9.42 -12.15 -0.08
C TYR A 17 -10.19 -11.87 -1.37
N GLU A 18 -11.15 -12.72 -1.72
CA GLU A 18 -12.02 -12.50 -2.87
C GLU A 18 -12.80 -11.18 -2.71
N LEU A 19 -13.38 -10.94 -1.52
CA LEU A 19 -14.05 -9.69 -1.20
C LEU A 19 -13.09 -8.50 -1.22
N TYR A 20 -11.90 -8.64 -0.62
CA TYR A 20 -10.86 -7.61 -0.64
C TYR A 20 -10.48 -7.23 -2.08
N PHE A 21 -10.31 -8.22 -2.96
CA PHE A 21 -9.98 -7.98 -4.37
C PHE A 21 -11.11 -7.25 -5.09
N ALA A 22 -12.37 -7.61 -4.83
CA ALA A 22 -13.52 -6.91 -5.39
C ALA A 22 -13.53 -5.43 -4.96
N GLN A 23 -13.24 -5.16 -3.69
CA GLN A 23 -13.20 -3.80 -3.15
C GLN A 23 -12.10 -2.95 -3.79
N GLN A 24 -10.84 -3.41 -3.87
CA GLN A 24 -9.82 -2.53 -4.49
C GLN A 24 -10.05 -2.32 -5.99
N ARG A 25 -10.66 -3.30 -6.68
CA ARG A 25 -11.06 -3.11 -8.07
C ARG A 25 -12.12 -2.02 -8.22
N ALA A 26 -13.09 -1.95 -7.32
CA ALA A 26 -14.14 -0.93 -7.35
C ALA A 26 -13.57 0.50 -7.22
N ILE A 27 -12.45 0.66 -6.52
CA ILE A 27 -11.73 1.94 -6.37
C ILE A 27 -10.59 2.12 -7.40
N GLY A 28 -10.58 1.33 -8.48
CA GLY A 28 -9.65 1.50 -9.61
C GLY A 28 -8.22 0.99 -9.39
N LYS A 29 -7.93 0.25 -8.31
CA LYS A 29 -6.60 -0.34 -8.10
C LYS A 29 -6.47 -1.67 -8.84
N THR A 30 -5.30 -1.89 -9.43
CA THR A 30 -4.93 -3.14 -10.12
C THR A 30 -4.04 -4.02 -9.24
N PHE A 31 -4.09 -5.34 -9.46
CA PHE A 31 -3.38 -6.33 -8.63
C PHE A 31 -2.31 -7.09 -9.43
N SER A 32 -1.31 -6.37 -9.95
CA SER A 32 -0.21 -6.97 -10.74
C SER A 32 0.76 -7.81 -9.92
N ASP A 33 0.75 -7.69 -8.58
CA ASP A 33 1.87 -8.16 -7.74
C ASP A 33 1.48 -9.36 -6.86
N VAL A 34 0.57 -10.20 -7.36
CA VAL A 34 0.11 -11.40 -6.65
C VAL A 34 0.79 -12.63 -7.23
N ILE A 35 1.50 -13.37 -6.37
CA ILE A 35 2.11 -14.66 -6.70
C ILE A 35 1.29 -15.74 -6.01
N LEU A 36 0.90 -16.76 -6.78
CA LEU A 36 0.12 -17.89 -6.28
C LEU A 36 0.99 -19.14 -6.28
N ILE A 37 1.03 -19.85 -5.15
CA ILE A 37 1.72 -21.12 -4.99
C ILE A 37 0.68 -22.17 -4.66
N VAL A 38 0.57 -23.22 -5.46
CA VAL A 38 -0.39 -24.32 -5.28
C VAL A 38 0.34 -25.46 -4.59
N LYS A 39 0.07 -25.66 -3.29
CA LYS A 39 0.67 -26.73 -2.48
C LYS A 39 0.06 -28.11 -2.82
N GLU A 40 -1.22 -28.12 -3.14
CA GLU A 40 -2.01 -29.32 -3.46
C GLU A 40 -2.87 -29.02 -4.69
N PRO A 41 -3.10 -29.99 -5.60
CA PRO A 41 -3.96 -29.77 -6.77
C PRO A 41 -5.34 -29.24 -6.37
N ILE A 42 -5.75 -28.15 -7.01
CA ILE A 42 -7.06 -27.51 -6.81
C ILE A 42 -7.76 -27.47 -8.16
N ASP A 43 -8.89 -28.16 -8.25
CA ASP A 43 -9.74 -28.11 -9.44
C ASP A 43 -10.56 -26.79 -9.45
N PRO A 44 -10.38 -25.92 -10.45
CA PRO A 44 -11.14 -24.68 -10.55
C PRO A 44 -12.66 -24.91 -10.68
N THR A 45 -13.08 -26.08 -11.19
CA THR A 45 -14.50 -26.40 -11.37
C THR A 45 -15.18 -26.75 -10.05
N SER A 46 -14.45 -27.32 -9.09
CA SER A 46 -14.97 -27.66 -7.76
C SER A 46 -15.07 -26.44 -6.83
N LEU A 47 -14.49 -25.30 -7.21
CA LEU A 47 -14.53 -24.09 -6.39
C LEU A 47 -15.92 -23.45 -6.40
N PRO A 48 -16.35 -22.82 -5.28
CA PRO A 48 -17.57 -22.02 -5.25
C PRO A 48 -17.65 -21.00 -6.39
N SER A 49 -18.82 -20.82 -6.99
CA SER A 49 -19.04 -19.88 -8.11
C SER A 49 -18.60 -18.44 -7.79
N LYS A 50 -18.71 -18.03 -6.53
CA LYS A 50 -18.29 -16.72 -6.02
C LYS A 50 -16.78 -16.45 -6.05
N PHE A 51 -15.93 -17.47 -6.21
CA PHE A 51 -14.46 -17.32 -6.23
C PHE A 51 -13.95 -16.96 -7.63
N CYS A 52 -14.50 -15.91 -8.22
CA CYS A 52 -14.27 -15.51 -9.61
C CYS A 52 -12.79 -15.22 -9.91
N LYS A 53 -12.11 -14.50 -9.01
CA LYS A 53 -10.70 -14.12 -9.14
C LYS A 53 -9.80 -15.33 -9.02
N LEU A 54 -10.03 -16.21 -8.03
CA LEU A 54 -9.28 -17.46 -7.90
C LEU A 54 -9.42 -18.34 -9.13
N LYS A 55 -10.67 -18.58 -9.56
CA LYS A 55 -10.95 -19.38 -10.77
C LYS A 55 -10.23 -18.81 -11.97
N ARG A 56 -10.26 -17.48 -12.15
CA ARG A 56 -9.53 -16.83 -13.24
C ARG A 56 -8.02 -17.09 -13.15
N MET A 57 -7.40 -16.90 -11.98
CA MET A 57 -5.95 -17.08 -11.79
C MET A 57 -5.51 -18.54 -12.02
N LEU A 58 -6.32 -19.51 -11.58
CA LEU A 58 -6.05 -20.92 -11.84
C LEU A 58 -6.23 -21.27 -13.32
N ASN A 59 -7.29 -20.78 -13.96
CA ASN A 59 -7.53 -21.03 -15.38
C ASN A 59 -6.46 -20.41 -16.29
N THR A 60 -5.90 -19.25 -15.91
CA THR A 60 -4.80 -18.61 -16.65
C THR A 60 -3.43 -19.21 -16.34
N LYS A 61 -3.34 -20.21 -15.45
CA LYS A 61 -2.09 -20.85 -15.03
C LYS A 61 -1.02 -19.86 -14.58
N THR A 62 -1.43 -18.80 -13.89
CA THR A 62 -0.53 -17.78 -13.33
C THR A 62 -0.14 -18.14 -11.89
N TYR A 63 0.30 -19.39 -11.69
CA TYR A 63 0.65 -19.93 -10.39
C TYR A 63 1.86 -20.88 -10.51
N LEU A 64 2.54 -21.09 -9.39
CA LEU A 64 3.64 -22.04 -9.25
C LEU A 64 3.11 -23.28 -8.54
N GLU A 65 3.35 -24.47 -9.10
CA GLU A 65 3.00 -25.74 -8.45
C GLU A 65 4.12 -26.18 -7.51
N TRP A 66 3.75 -26.58 -6.30
CA TRP A 66 4.70 -27.20 -5.40
C TRP A 66 4.97 -28.64 -5.84
N PRO A 67 6.23 -29.00 -6.16
CA PRO A 67 6.54 -30.34 -6.63
C PRO A 67 6.46 -31.36 -5.48
N GLN A 68 5.84 -32.51 -5.77
CA GLN A 68 5.75 -33.64 -4.82
C GLN A 68 7.11 -34.33 -4.65
N GLN A 69 7.90 -34.37 -5.73
CA GLN A 69 9.22 -35.00 -5.70
C GLN A 69 10.26 -34.04 -5.09
N PRO A 70 11.00 -34.46 -4.05
CA PRO A 70 12.01 -33.62 -3.41
C PRO A 70 13.11 -33.13 -4.37
N THR A 71 13.44 -33.94 -5.38
CA THR A 71 14.45 -33.62 -6.40
C THR A 71 14.10 -32.36 -7.22
N GLU A 72 12.81 -32.12 -7.43
CA GLU A 72 12.29 -30.99 -8.23
C GLU A 72 12.08 -29.71 -7.40
N GLN A 73 12.10 -29.80 -6.07
CA GLN A 73 11.91 -28.63 -5.18
C GLN A 73 13.01 -27.58 -5.38
N SER A 74 14.24 -28.01 -5.69
CA SER A 74 15.35 -27.09 -6.00
C SER A 74 15.01 -26.14 -7.15
N PHE A 75 14.38 -26.68 -8.20
CA PHE A 75 13.95 -25.94 -9.38
C PHE A 75 12.77 -25.01 -9.08
N PHE A 76 11.80 -25.46 -8.27
CA PHE A 76 10.71 -24.60 -7.78
C PHE A 76 11.25 -23.33 -7.13
N TRP A 77 12.26 -23.45 -6.25
CA TRP A 77 12.85 -22.29 -5.59
C TRP A 77 13.58 -21.34 -6.55
N VAL A 78 14.18 -21.87 -7.62
CA VAL A 78 14.77 -21.05 -8.69
C VAL A 78 13.68 -20.25 -9.41
N GLN A 79 12.57 -20.89 -9.78
CA GLN A 79 11.44 -20.20 -10.42
C GLN A 79 10.86 -19.11 -9.52
N LEU A 80 10.60 -19.42 -8.24
CA LEU A 80 10.03 -18.45 -7.30
C LEU A 80 10.94 -17.23 -7.15
N ARG A 81 12.26 -17.43 -7.01
CA ARG A 81 13.22 -16.32 -6.96
C ARG A 81 13.23 -15.49 -8.24
N SER A 82 13.07 -16.13 -9.40
CA SER A 82 12.98 -15.41 -10.68
C SER A 82 11.76 -14.49 -10.75
N VAL A 83 10.62 -14.91 -10.17
CA VAL A 83 9.39 -14.10 -10.11
C VAL A 83 9.51 -12.98 -9.08
N LEU A 84 10.14 -13.24 -7.93
CA LEU A 84 10.34 -12.25 -6.87
C LEU A 84 11.37 -11.17 -7.22
N GLY A 85 12.29 -11.45 -8.14
CA GLY A 85 13.35 -10.53 -8.53
C GLY A 85 14.41 -10.32 -7.44
N LYS A 86 15.26 -9.31 -7.63
CA LYS A 86 16.31 -8.96 -6.66
C LYS A 86 15.69 -8.13 -5.54
N PRO A 87 16.11 -8.34 -4.27
CA PRO A 87 15.71 -7.46 -3.20
C PRO A 87 16.19 -6.04 -3.54
N ASN A 88 15.26 -5.10 -3.64
CA ASN A 88 15.60 -3.70 -3.69
C ASN A 88 16.30 -3.38 -2.36
N ASN A 89 17.60 -3.10 -2.40
CA ASN A 89 18.26 -2.46 -1.28
C ASN A 89 17.59 -1.10 -1.15
N ILE A 90 16.63 -1.00 -0.22
CA ILE A 90 16.11 0.28 0.23
C ILE A 90 17.33 0.97 0.80
N LYS A 91 18.02 1.76 -0.01
CA LYS A 91 18.97 2.73 0.50
C LYS A 91 18.11 3.60 1.40
N GLU A 92 18.28 3.44 2.71
CA GLU A 92 17.91 4.48 3.64
C GLU A 92 18.40 5.77 3.01
N ARG A 93 17.47 6.65 2.65
CA ARG A 93 17.82 8.04 2.46
C ARG A 93 18.25 8.44 3.86
N THR A 94 19.54 8.30 4.14
CA THR A 94 20.17 8.89 5.30
C THR A 94 19.86 10.37 5.19
N ALA A 95 18.85 10.80 5.94
CA ALA A 95 18.68 12.19 6.30
C ALA A 95 19.89 12.51 7.20
N SER A 96 21.01 12.79 6.54
CA SER A 96 22.22 13.30 7.15
C SER A 96 22.55 14.61 6.45
N GLN A 97 21.66 15.59 6.60
CA GLN A 97 22.11 16.97 6.69
C GLN A 97 22.24 17.28 8.18
N HIS A 98 23.49 17.25 8.60
CA HIS A 98 24.01 17.49 9.93
C HIS A 98 23.91 19.00 10.26
N SER A 99 23.38 19.29 11.46
CA SER A 99 23.55 20.46 12.35
C SER A 99 23.35 21.89 11.75
N ARG A 100 22.69 22.83 12.43
CA ARG A 100 23.13 23.44 13.69
C ARG A 100 21.95 23.83 14.60
N LEU A 101 21.89 23.23 15.78
CA LEU A 101 21.40 23.90 16.97
C LEU A 101 22.60 24.67 17.55
N SER A 102 22.53 25.99 17.62
CA SER A 102 23.41 26.75 18.49
C SER A 102 22.74 28.00 19.03
N SER A 103 22.68 28.03 20.36
CA SER A 103 22.68 29.19 21.24
C SER A 103 21.34 29.82 21.61
N VAL A 104 20.82 29.37 22.76
CA VAL A 104 19.97 30.19 23.64
C VAL A 104 20.81 31.36 24.17
N ARG A 105 20.33 32.60 24.04
CA ARG A 105 20.65 33.67 25.00
C ARG A 105 19.46 34.63 25.11
N SER A 106 18.94 34.72 26.33
CA SER A 106 17.77 35.46 26.79
C SER A 106 17.95 36.99 26.73
N ALA A 107 16.85 37.73 26.55
CA ALA A 107 16.36 38.78 27.46
C ALA A 107 15.17 39.55 26.85
N SER A 108 14.15 39.76 27.69
CA SER A 108 13.00 40.64 27.48
C SER A 108 13.41 42.11 27.57
N LEU A 109 12.82 42.99 26.75
CA LEU A 109 12.61 44.40 27.08
C LEU A 109 11.44 44.97 26.26
N ILE A 110 10.54 45.60 27.00
CA ILE A 110 9.31 46.26 26.57
C ILE A 110 9.64 47.66 26.02
N GLU A 111 8.70 48.18 25.22
CA GLU A 111 8.32 49.59 25.05
C GLU A 111 8.65 50.28 23.70
N LEU A 112 7.59 50.49 22.92
CA LEU A 112 7.36 51.58 21.94
C LEU A 112 7.26 52.92 22.73
N PRO A 113 7.37 54.16 22.15
CA PRO A 113 6.47 54.55 21.06
C PRO A 113 6.86 55.77 20.16
N GLN A 114 5.96 56.06 19.19
CA GLN A 114 5.58 57.38 18.63
C GLN A 114 6.50 58.02 17.55
N ASP A 115 6.05 58.71 16.49
CA ASP A 115 4.76 59.07 15.84
C ASP A 115 5.21 60.00 14.65
N GLN A 116 4.65 60.07 13.43
CA GLN A 116 3.48 60.86 13.00
C GLN A 116 3.50 60.90 11.45
N ASN A 117 2.37 60.62 10.80
CA ASN A 117 1.71 61.65 9.99
C ASN A 117 0.24 61.24 9.72
N SER A 118 -0.66 62.08 10.23
CA SER A 118 -2.10 62.21 9.97
C SER A 118 -2.37 62.51 8.48
N ALA A 119 -3.56 62.49 7.90
CA ALA A 119 -4.98 62.42 8.27
C ALA A 119 -5.69 61.79 7.03
N GLU A 120 -6.97 61.46 6.91
CA GLU A 120 -8.18 62.13 7.38
C GLU A 120 -9.40 61.22 7.10
N ILE A 121 -10.49 61.48 7.82
CA ILE A 121 -11.70 60.70 8.02
C ILE A 121 -12.76 60.97 6.94
N LYS A 122 -13.55 59.95 6.55
CA LYS A 122 -15.00 60.12 6.39
C LYS A 122 -15.76 58.79 6.54
N GLY A 123 -16.69 58.77 7.50
CA GLY A 123 -17.59 57.65 7.79
C GLY A 123 -18.95 57.72 7.08
N THR A 124 -19.94 57.14 7.75
CA THR A 124 -21.39 56.97 7.45
C THR A 124 -21.70 55.57 6.85
N GLU A 125 -22.08 54.57 7.66
CA GLU A 125 -23.40 54.27 8.29
C GLU A 125 -24.42 53.57 7.36
N GLU A 126 -24.95 52.45 7.88
CA GLU A 126 -26.32 51.87 7.76
C GLU A 126 -26.91 51.64 6.34
N ASP A 127 -27.78 50.67 6.04
CA ASP A 127 -28.69 49.76 6.73
C ASP A 127 -28.97 48.62 5.69
N GLY A 128 -29.35 47.40 6.03
CA GLY A 128 -30.78 47.10 6.21
C GLY A 128 -31.29 46.14 5.12
N HIS A 129 -31.65 44.93 5.57
CA HIS A 129 -32.63 43.97 5.04
C HIS A 129 -33.18 44.09 3.60
N GLN A 130 -33.13 42.96 2.89
CA GLN A 130 -34.33 42.35 2.31
C GLN A 130 -34.24 40.83 2.34
#